data_AF-A0A1G6UIE9-F1
#
_entry.id   AF-A0A1G6UIE9-F1
#
_cell.length_a   1.000
_cell.length_b   1.000
_cell.length_c   1.000
_cell.angle_alpha   90.00
_cell.angle_beta   90.00
_cell.angle_gamma   90.00
#
_symmetry.space_group_name_H-M   'P 1'
#
loop_
_entity.id
_entity.type
_entity.pdbx_description
1 polymer ?
#
loop_
_entity_poly.entity_id
_entity_poly.type
_entity_poly.pdbx_seq_one_letter_code
_entity_poly.pdbx_strand_id
1 'polypeptide(L)' 'MVEIFKTNVENGEQADIILASLYSQIHFIEINFDLEDCDRILRIKGDEFCCINIIQILKDNGFECFLLK' A
#
# COMPACT_ATOMS: atom_id res chain seq x y z
N MET A 1 10.60 4.49 9.21
CA MET A 1 9.25 4.34 9.81
C MET A 1 8.55 3.10 9.27
N VAL A 2 7.51 2.62 9.96
CA VAL A 2 6.62 1.54 9.50
C VAL A 2 5.20 2.04 9.63
N GLU A 3 4.45 2.00 8.54
CA GLU A 3 3.05 2.42 8.49
C GLU A 3 2.21 1.27 7.96
N ILE A 4 1.00 1.13 8.51
CA ILE A 4 0.06 0.06 8.21
C ILE A 4 -1.19 0.68 7.63
N PHE A 5 -1.71 0.11 6.56
CA PHE A 5 -2.91 0.58 5.88
C PHE A 5 -3.91 -0.56 5.75
N LYS A 6 -5.19 -0.23 5.94
CA LYS A 6 -6.31 -1.06 5.50
C LYS A 6 -6.59 -0.78 4.03
N THR A 7 -6.77 -1.83 3.23
CA THR A 7 -7.09 -1.69 1.82
C THR A 7 -8.27 -2.58 1.43
N ASN A 8 -8.78 -2.42 0.21
CA ASN A 8 -9.74 -3.34 -0.38
C ASN A 8 -9.12 -4.28 -1.43
N VAL A 9 -7.78 -4.42 -1.45
CA VAL A 9 -7.05 -5.30 -2.37
C VAL A 9 -7.31 -6.76 -2.01
N GLU A 10 -7.80 -7.56 -2.96
CA GLU A 10 -8.34 -8.90 -2.66
C GLU A 10 -7.40 -10.04 -3.06
N ASN A 11 -6.50 -9.80 -4.03
CA ASN A 11 -5.72 -10.86 -4.65
C ASN A 11 -4.34 -10.36 -5.13
N GLY A 12 -3.47 -11.31 -5.48
CA GLY A 12 -2.10 -11.04 -5.90
C GLY A 12 -2.00 -10.19 -7.16
N GLU A 13 -2.88 -10.39 -8.15
CA GLU A 13 -2.86 -9.61 -9.39
C GLU A 13 -3.12 -8.11 -9.13
N GLN A 14 -4.08 -7.79 -8.25
CA GLN A 14 -4.34 -6.42 -7.82
C GLN A 14 -3.18 -5.84 -7.02
N ALA A 15 -2.59 -6.63 -6.13
CA ALA A 15 -1.42 -6.22 -5.36
C ALA A 15 -0.23 -5.88 -6.28
N ASP A 16 0.03 -6.69 -7.31
CA ASP A 16 1.12 -6.48 -8.27
C ASP A 16 0.96 -5.17 -9.04
N ILE A 17 -0.26 -4.81 -9.44
CA ILE A 17 -0.56 -3.52 -10.10
C ILE A 17 -0.21 -2.34 -9.18
N ILE A 18 -0.59 -2.43 -7.90
CA ILE A 18 -0.32 -1.37 -6.93
C ILE A 18 1.17 -1.31 -6.60
N LEU A 19 1.84 -2.46 -6.45
CA LEU A 19 3.28 -2.53 -6.22
C LEU A 19 4.05 -1.85 -7.35
N ALA A 20 3.70 -2.12 -8.62
CA ALA A 20 4.31 -1.45 -9.76
C ALA A 20 4.14 0.07 -9.70
N SER A 21 2.95 0.54 -9.34
CA SER A 21 2.65 1.97 -9.17
C SER A 21 3.47 2.60 -8.04
N LEU A 22 3.54 1.94 -6.88
CA LEU A 22 4.28 2.43 -5.71
C LEU A 22 5.79 2.48 -5.97
N TYR A 23 6.37 1.42 -6.53
CA TYR A 23 7.80 1.39 -6.86
C TYR A 23 8.20 2.39 -7.96
N SER A 24 7.27 2.79 -8.84
CA SER A 24 7.55 3.82 -9.85
C SER A 24 7.69 5.23 -9.26
N GLN A 25 7.11 5.47 -8.08
CA GLN A 25 7.07 6.80 -7.46
C GLN A 25 7.91 6.90 -6.18
N ILE A 26 8.12 5.79 -5.48
CA ILE A 26 8.73 5.77 -4.15
C ILE A 26 9.88 4.77 -4.14
N HIS A 27 11.05 5.27 -3.79
CA HIS A 27 12.28 4.50 -3.74
C HIS A 27 12.64 4.17 -2.30
N PHE A 28 13.43 3.11 -2.10
CA PHE A 28 13.97 2.72 -0.80
C PHE A 28 12.91 2.38 0.27
N ILE A 29 11.76 1.84 -0.17
CA ILE A 29 10.71 1.30 0.71
C ILE A 29 10.55 -0.21 0.52
N GLU A 30 10.19 -0.89 1.60
CA GLU A 30 9.76 -2.28 1.67
C GLU A 30 8.23 -2.29 1.77
N ILE A 31 7.57 -2.99 0.85
CA ILE A 31 6.10 -3.05 0.74
C ILE A 31 5.65 -4.50 0.84
N ASN A 32 4.62 -4.76 1.66
CA ASN A 32 4.04 -6.08 1.80
C ASN A 32 2.51 -5.99 1.90
N PHE A 33 1.82 -6.88 1.19
CA PHE A 33 0.38 -7.09 1.34
C PHE A 33 0.13 -8.36 2.14
N ASP A 34 -0.69 -8.26 3.18
CA ASP A 34 -1.27 -9.37 3.90
C ASP A 34 -2.75 -9.47 3.49
N LEU A 35 -2.99 -10.26 2.44
CA LEU A 35 -4.31 -10.46 1.85
C LEU A 35 -5.15 -11.48 2.64
N GLU A 36 -4.51 -12.26 3.52
CA GLU A 36 -5.18 -13.25 4.36
C GLU A 36 -5.77 -12.60 5.63
N ASP A 37 -5.26 -11.44 6.02
CA ASP A 37 -5.84 -10.62 7.08
C ASP A 37 -7.26 -10.13 6.71
N CYS A 38 -8.19 -10.21 7.67
CA CYS A 38 -9.57 -9.75 7.51
C CYS A 38 -9.67 -8.28 7.05
N ASP A 39 -8.69 -7.45 7.41
CA ASP A 39 -8.61 -6.05 7.04
C ASP A 39 -7.77 -5.78 5.78
N ARG A 40 -7.22 -6.83 5.14
CA ARG A 40 -6.43 -6.74 3.88
C ARG A 40 -5.36 -5.67 3.96
N ILE A 41 -4.33 -5.99 4.73
CA ILE A 41 -3.35 -5.03 5.21
C ILE A 41 -2.28 -4.77 4.15
N LEU A 42 -1.97 -3.49 3.94
CA LEU A 42 -0.77 -3.02 3.25
C LEU A 42 0.20 -2.49 4.30
N ARG A 43 1.39 -3.07 4.39
CA ARG A 43 2.46 -2.61 5.26
C ARG A 43 3.56 -1.97 4.43
N ILE A 44 3.96 -0.77 4.81
CA ILE A 44 5.08 -0.05 4.18
C ILE A 44 6.11 0.30 5.24
N LYS A 45 7.37 0.01 4.94
CA LYS A 45 8.51 0.31 5.79
C LYS A 45 9.59 1.03 4.99
N GLY A 46 10.11 2.12 5.54
CA GLY A 46 11.16 2.91 4.89
C GLY A 46 11.39 4.21 5.64
N ASP A 47 12.46 4.92 5.34
CA ASP A 47 12.89 6.04 6.18
C ASP A 47 12.07 7.32 5.95
N GLU A 48 11.70 7.62 4.70
CA GLU A 48 10.90 8.81 4.35
C GLU A 48 9.88 8.49 3.26
N PHE A 49 8.60 8.43 3.62
CA PHE A 49 7.50 8.42 2.67
C PHE A 49 6.30 9.20 3.21
N CYS A 50 5.45 9.68 2.31
CA CYS A 50 4.24 10.42 2.65
C CYS A 50 3.02 9.50 2.61
N CYS A 51 2.39 9.26 3.76
CA CYS A 51 1.18 8.41 3.83
C CYS A 51 0.03 8.91 2.95
N ILE A 52 -0.10 10.24 2.80
CA ILE A 52 -1.11 10.83 1.92
C ILE A 52 -0.85 10.44 0.46
N ASN A 53 0.42 10.41 0.04
CA ASN A 53 0.79 9.99 -1.31
C ASN A 53 0.46 8.51 -1.55
N ILE A 54 0.74 7.64 -0.58
CA ILE A 54 0.36 6.21 -0.65
C ILE A 54 -1.15 6.06 -0.87
N ILE A 55 -1.94 6.74 -0.04
CA ILE A 55 -3.41 6.67 -0.12
C ILE A 55 -3.90 7.17 -1.48
N GLN A 56 -3.30 8.24 -2.01
CA GLN A 56 -3.67 8.78 -3.31
C GLN A 56 -3.32 7.81 -4.46
N ILE A 57 -2.13 7.17 -4.42
CA ILE A 57 -1.73 6.19 -5.43
C ILE A 57 -2.72 5.01 -5.47
N LEU A 58 -3.15 4.50 -4.31
CA LEU A 58 -4.15 3.42 -4.29
C LEU A 58 -5.49 3.89 -4.87
N LYS A 59 -5.94 5.09 -4.51
CA LYS A 59 -7.18 5.69 -5.05
C LYS A 59 -7.14 5.90 -6.56
N ASP A 60 -6.02 6.39 -7.08
CA ASP A 60 -5.83 6.61 -8.52
C ASP A 60 -5.83 5.31 -9.32
N ASN A 61 -5.49 4.18 -8.66
CA ASN A 61 -5.59 2.83 -9.21
C ASN A 61 -6.97 2.18 -8.96
N GLY A 62 -7.93 2.89 -8.36
CA GLY A 62 -9.30 2.38 -8.11
C GLY A 62 -9.48 1.63 -6.80
N PHE A 63 -8.54 1.74 -5.85
CA PHE A 63 -8.57 1.05 -4.56
C PHE A 63 -8.81 1.99 -3.38
N GLU A 64 -9.42 1.46 -2.33
CA GLU A 64 -9.56 2.15 -1.05
C GLU A 64 -8.32 1.90 -0.19
N CYS A 65 -7.88 2.93 0.53
CA CYS A 65 -6.71 2.87 1.39
C CYS A 65 -6.90 3.81 2.59
N PHE A 66 -6.73 3.28 3.79
CA PHE A 66 -6.90 4.00 5.05
C PHE A 66 -5.72 3.72 5.97
N LEU A 67 -5.10 4.76 6.50
CA LEU A 67 -4.02 4.62 7.47
C LEU A 67 -4.57 4.03 8.79
N LEU A 68 -3.98 2.91 9.23
CA LEU A 68 -4.20 2.29 10.53
C LEU A 68 -2.95 2.59 11.38
N LYS A 69 -3.16 3.25 12.51
CA LYS A 69 -2.08 3.71 13.42
C LYS A 69 -1.07 2.63 13.79
#